data_AF-A0A2P5AAA3-F1
#
_entry.id   AF-A0A2P5AAA3-F1
#
_cell.length_a   1.000
_cell.length_b   1.000
_cell.length_c   1.000
_cell.angle_alpha   90.00
_cell.angle_beta   90.00
_cell.angle_gamma   90.00
#
_symmetry.space_group_name_H-M   'P 1'
#
loop_
_entity.id
_entity.type
_entity.pdbx_description
1 polymer ?
#
loop_
_entity_poly.entity_id
_entity_poly.type
_entity_poly.pdbx_seq_one_letter_code
_entity_poly.pdbx_strand_id
1 'polypeptide(L)'
;MSAFLSSNYNYGPAGKYLGYDLLDDPDLVAENRTISFETAIWFWMTRRETKPSCHEVMVGEWIPDDGDKEANRWPGYGVTTNILNGAEECGHGGPVEVITEKRVKYFNRSCIILGVSMGENLDCYNQKPFDPYSLAHLMMKKKKEKFPRNGLLRMPVNQA
;
A
#
# COMPACT_ATOMS: atom_id res chain seq x y z
N MET A 1 7.52 -8.35 -17.88
CA MET A 1 7.61 -8.15 -16.41
C MET A 1 6.50 -7.17 -16.08
N SER A 2 5.48 -7.57 -15.31
CA SER A 2 4.40 -6.64 -14.95
C SER A 2 4.85 -5.82 -13.75
N ALA A 3 5.03 -4.51 -13.93
CA ALA A 3 5.36 -3.60 -12.85
C ALA A 3 4.22 -3.54 -11.83
N PHE A 4 4.54 -3.49 -10.53
CA PHE A 4 3.57 -3.28 -9.44
C PHE A 4 2.78 -1.97 -9.58
N LEU A 5 3.23 -1.08 -10.46
CA LEU A 5 2.60 0.19 -10.76
C LEU A 5 1.62 0.02 -11.94
N SER A 6 0.33 0.04 -11.65
CA SER A 6 -0.73 0.06 -12.67
C SER A 6 -1.48 1.39 -12.62
N SER A 7 -1.99 1.85 -13.78
CA SER A 7 -2.81 3.08 -13.90
C SER A 7 -2.08 4.41 -13.65
N ASN A 8 -2.49 5.43 -14.40
CA ASN A 8 -2.02 6.82 -14.29
C ASN A 8 -2.11 7.37 -12.86
N TYR A 9 -3.06 6.86 -12.06
CA TYR A 9 -3.22 7.20 -10.65
C TYR A 9 -1.99 6.85 -9.79
N ASN A 10 -1.16 5.90 -10.22
CA ASN A 10 0.10 5.56 -9.56
C ASN A 10 1.31 6.19 -10.25
N TYR A 11 1.36 6.17 -11.60
CA TYR A 11 2.49 6.70 -12.37
C TYR A 11 2.75 8.19 -12.09
N GLY A 12 1.71 9.03 -12.08
CA GLY A 12 1.86 10.47 -11.82
C GLY A 12 2.44 10.79 -10.44
N PRO A 13 1.83 10.32 -9.32
CA PRO A 13 2.35 10.56 -7.99
C PRO A 13 3.75 9.96 -7.75
N ALA A 14 4.03 8.76 -8.27
CA ALA A 14 5.34 8.13 -8.16
C ALA A 14 6.41 8.94 -8.90
N GLY A 15 6.13 9.30 -10.15
CA GLY A 15 7.03 10.10 -10.98
C GLY A 15 7.34 11.46 -10.35
N LYS A 16 6.31 12.15 -9.85
CA LYS A 16 6.47 13.42 -9.14
C LYS A 16 7.35 13.29 -7.90
N TYR A 17 7.22 12.21 -7.13
CA TYR A 17 8.02 12.00 -5.92
C TYR A 17 9.47 11.65 -6.26
N LEU A 18 9.68 10.79 -7.27
CA LEU A 18 10.99 10.28 -7.64
C LEU A 18 11.76 11.18 -8.61
N GLY A 19 11.11 12.18 -9.22
CA GLY A 19 11.72 13.09 -10.19
C GLY A 19 11.79 12.51 -11.61
N TYR A 20 10.87 11.61 -11.96
CA TYR A 20 10.75 11.02 -13.30
C TYR A 20 9.39 11.36 -13.92
N ASP A 21 9.35 11.51 -15.25
CA ASP A 21 8.09 11.71 -15.95
C ASP A 21 7.40 10.38 -16.28
N LEU A 22 6.99 9.68 -15.23
CA LEU A 22 6.41 8.35 -15.38
C LEU A 22 4.97 8.38 -15.92
N LEU A 23 4.32 9.56 -15.94
CA LEU A 23 2.97 9.70 -16.46
C LEU A 23 2.97 9.70 -17.99
N ASP A 24 3.90 10.44 -18.59
CA ASP A 24 4.04 10.52 -20.04
C ASP A 24 4.98 9.43 -20.60
N ASP A 25 5.92 8.92 -19.78
CA ASP A 25 6.83 7.82 -20.14
C ASP A 25 6.81 6.67 -19.08
N PRO A 26 5.73 5.85 -19.05
CA PRO A 26 5.60 4.76 -18.09
C PRO A 26 6.57 3.60 -18.35
N ASP A 27 7.10 3.47 -19.57
CA ASP A 27 8.00 2.37 -19.95
C ASP A 27 9.34 2.42 -19.21
N LEU A 28 9.73 3.60 -18.69
CA LEU A 28 10.86 3.77 -17.78
C LEU A 28 10.85 2.79 -16.61
N VAL A 29 9.67 2.43 -16.09
CA VAL A 29 9.52 1.48 -14.98
C VAL A 29 9.90 0.05 -15.39
N ALA A 30 9.70 -0.31 -16.67
CA ALA A 30 10.01 -1.63 -17.22
C ALA A 30 11.44 -1.72 -17.77
N GLU A 31 11.98 -0.61 -18.27
CA GLU A 31 13.27 -0.57 -18.96
C GLU A 31 14.44 -0.24 -18.03
N ASN A 32 14.20 0.58 -16.99
CA ASN A 32 15.24 0.99 -16.06
C ASN A 32 15.11 0.25 -14.72
N ARG A 33 16.11 -0.58 -14.41
CA ARG A 33 16.13 -1.39 -13.17
C ARG A 33 16.04 -0.53 -11.90
N THR A 34 16.70 0.62 -11.85
CA THR A 34 16.69 1.50 -10.67
C THR A 34 15.29 2.08 -10.47
N ILE A 35 14.70 2.65 -11.52
CA ILE A 35 13.33 3.20 -11.49
C ILE A 35 12.31 2.12 -11.12
N SER A 36 12.50 0.89 -11.62
CA SER A 36 11.66 -0.26 -11.28
C SER A 36 11.64 -0.56 -9.77
N PHE A 37 12.81 -0.55 -9.11
CA PHE A 37 12.89 -0.76 -7.67
C PHE A 37 12.43 0.46 -6.87
N GLU A 38 12.76 1.67 -7.31
CA GLU A 38 12.36 2.90 -6.63
C GLU A 38 10.84 3.07 -6.62
N THR A 39 10.16 2.75 -7.72
CA THR A 39 8.69 2.79 -7.77
C THR A 39 8.05 1.73 -6.88
N ALA A 40 8.62 0.53 -6.79
CA ALA A 40 8.16 -0.51 -5.87
C ALA A 40 8.35 -0.11 -4.40
N ILE A 41 9.51 0.45 -4.04
CA ILE A 41 9.78 0.95 -2.68
C ILE A 41 8.87 2.14 -2.37
N TRP A 42 8.72 3.09 -3.31
CA TRP A 42 7.81 4.21 -3.16
C TRP A 42 6.39 3.72 -2.84
N PHE A 43 5.87 2.74 -3.57
CA PHE A 43 4.55 2.17 -3.29
C PHE A 43 4.50 1.58 -1.88
N TRP A 44 5.51 0.80 -1.50
CA TRP A 44 5.60 0.14 -0.19
C TRP A 44 5.60 1.13 0.99
N MET A 45 6.23 2.29 0.80
CA MET A 45 6.40 3.34 1.82
C MET A 45 5.27 4.38 1.85
N THR A 46 4.42 4.45 0.82
CA THR A 46 3.47 5.56 0.66
C THR A 46 2.07 5.21 1.19
N ARG A 47 1.58 5.95 2.19
CA ARG A 47 0.18 5.91 2.61
C ARG A 47 -0.74 6.38 1.49
N ARG A 48 -1.91 5.74 1.32
CA ARG A 48 -2.87 6.09 0.26
C ARG A 48 -4.28 6.14 0.79
N GLU A 49 -4.88 7.32 0.80
CA GLU A 49 -6.27 7.50 1.21
C GLU A 49 -6.57 6.90 2.61
N THR A 50 -7.39 5.84 2.69
CA THR A 50 -7.66 5.08 3.91
C THR A 50 -6.61 4.01 4.23
N LYS A 51 -5.76 3.67 3.27
CA LYS A 51 -4.75 2.62 3.40
C LYS A 51 -3.51 3.16 4.13
N PRO A 52 -3.02 2.49 5.19
CA PRO A 52 -1.66 2.72 5.67
C PRO A 52 -0.64 2.30 4.60
N SER A 53 0.63 2.63 4.80
CA SER A 53 1.70 2.07 3.98
C SER A 53 1.93 0.60 4.35
N CYS A 54 2.41 -0.22 3.42
CA CYS A 54 2.80 -1.59 3.73
C CYS A 54 3.93 -1.60 4.78
N HIS A 55 4.84 -0.62 4.72
CA HIS A 55 5.90 -0.46 5.70
C HIS A 55 5.36 -0.33 7.13
N GLU A 56 4.48 0.64 7.41
CA GLU A 56 3.92 0.87 8.74
C GLU A 56 3.23 -0.38 9.31
N VAL A 57 2.56 -1.17 8.45
CA VAL A 57 1.97 -2.45 8.85
C VAL A 57 3.04 -3.44 9.29
N MET A 58 4.08 -3.63 8.48
CA MET A 58 5.09 -4.67 8.73
C MET A 58 6.06 -4.32 9.85
N VAL A 59 6.25 -3.04 10.17
CA VAL A 59 7.07 -2.60 11.32
C VAL A 59 6.26 -2.38 12.60
N GLY A 60 4.94 -2.63 12.56
CA GLY A 60 4.06 -2.53 13.74
C GLY A 60 3.70 -1.09 14.16
N GLU A 61 3.87 -0.12 13.28
CA GLU A 61 3.51 1.29 13.52
C GLU A 61 2.03 1.58 13.22
N TRP A 62 1.41 0.82 12.32
CA TRP A 62 -0.01 0.97 12.04
C TRP A 62 -0.86 0.30 13.12
N ILE A 63 -1.68 1.12 13.77
CA ILE A 63 -2.68 0.69 14.75
C ILE A 63 -4.05 0.69 14.04
N PRO A 64 -4.73 -0.46 13.90
CA PRO A 64 -6.05 -0.54 13.29
C PRO A 64 -7.07 0.30 14.05
N ASP A 65 -7.85 1.10 13.32
CA ASP A 65 -9.00 1.80 13.91
C ASP A 65 -10.20 0.85 14.06
N ASP A 66 -11.32 1.36 14.59
CA ASP A 66 -12.50 0.52 14.80
C ASP A 66 -13.11 0.01 13.49
N GLY A 67 -13.03 0.80 12.41
CA GLY A 67 -13.48 0.39 11.08
C GLY A 67 -12.57 -0.68 10.44
N ASP A 68 -11.29 -0.69 10.79
CA ASP A 68 -10.36 -1.77 10.45
C ASP A 68 -10.68 -3.07 11.20
N LYS A 69 -10.91 -2.97 12.51
CA LYS A 69 -11.28 -4.13 13.34
C LYS A 69 -12.61 -4.76 12.89
N GLU A 70 -13.63 -3.93 12.65
CA GLU A 70 -14.93 -4.37 12.11
C GLU A 70 -14.80 -5.04 10.74
N ALA A 71 -13.83 -4.58 9.94
CA ALA A 71 -13.51 -5.15 8.64
C ALA A 71 -12.53 -6.35 8.71
N ASN A 72 -12.21 -6.82 9.92
CA ASN A 72 -11.28 -7.91 10.20
C ASN A 72 -9.85 -7.66 9.70
N ARG A 73 -9.43 -6.39 9.59
CA ARG A 73 -8.08 -5.99 9.17
C ARG A 73 -7.16 -5.87 10.39
N TRP A 74 -6.48 -6.97 10.72
CA TRP A 74 -5.51 -7.03 11.82
C TRP A 74 -4.05 -6.92 11.32
N PRO A 75 -3.10 -6.37 12.10
CA PRO A 75 -1.72 -6.20 11.66
C PRO A 75 -1.10 -7.53 11.23
N GLY A 76 -0.49 -7.54 10.04
CA GLY A 76 0.13 -8.72 9.46
C GLY A 76 0.21 -8.66 7.93
N TYR A 77 0.83 -9.68 7.35
CA TYR A 77 1.08 -9.75 5.91
C TYR A 77 -0.21 -9.73 5.08
N GLY A 78 -1.31 -10.25 5.60
CA GLY A 78 -2.62 -10.21 4.97
C GLY A 78 -3.08 -8.78 4.65
N VAL A 79 -2.88 -7.84 5.57
CA VAL A 79 -3.24 -6.42 5.33
C VAL A 79 -2.37 -5.81 4.24
N THR A 80 -1.10 -6.19 4.12
CA THR A 80 -0.26 -5.73 2.99
C THR A 80 -0.78 -6.22 1.64
N THR A 81 -1.32 -7.45 1.58
CA THR A 81 -2.00 -7.97 0.38
C THR A 81 -3.26 -7.17 0.08
N ASN A 82 -4.04 -6.81 1.10
CA ASN A 82 -5.24 -5.97 0.97
C ASN A 82 -4.90 -4.55 0.47
N ILE A 83 -3.80 -3.95 0.95
CA ILE A 83 -3.31 -2.65 0.46
C ILE A 83 -2.96 -2.73 -1.02
N LEU A 84 -2.21 -3.77 -1.42
CA LEU A 84 -1.73 -4.00 -2.78
C LEU A 84 -2.87 -4.19 -3.78
N ASN A 85 -3.78 -5.12 -3.52
CA ASN A 85 -4.81 -5.50 -4.49
C ASN A 85 -6.08 -6.08 -3.86
N GLY A 86 -6.49 -5.56 -2.70
CA GLY A 86 -7.56 -6.17 -1.90
C GLY A 86 -8.92 -6.28 -2.59
N ALA A 87 -9.25 -5.37 -3.51
CA ALA A 87 -10.52 -5.42 -4.24
C ALA A 87 -10.69 -6.70 -5.06
N GLU A 88 -9.59 -7.22 -5.60
CA GLU A 88 -9.57 -8.45 -6.38
C GLU A 88 -9.27 -9.68 -5.50
N GLU A 89 -8.41 -9.52 -4.49
CA GLU A 89 -7.79 -10.66 -3.80
C GLU A 89 -8.38 -11.00 -2.42
N CYS A 90 -9.09 -10.07 -1.76
CA CYS A 90 -9.46 -10.20 -0.35
C CYS A 90 -10.97 -10.23 -0.11
N GLY A 91 -11.39 -10.88 0.99
CA GLY A 91 -12.80 -10.86 1.43
C GLY A 91 -13.70 -11.93 0.80
N HIS A 92 -13.11 -12.97 0.21
CA HIS A 92 -13.83 -14.02 -0.52
C HIS A 92 -14.00 -15.33 0.26
N GLY A 93 -13.64 -15.36 1.55
CA GLY A 93 -13.78 -16.54 2.42
C GLY A 93 -12.74 -17.64 2.19
N GLY A 94 -11.81 -17.43 1.25
CA GLY A 94 -10.71 -18.34 0.93
C GLY A 94 -9.79 -17.71 -0.12
N PRO A 95 -8.78 -18.44 -0.61
CA PRO A 95 -7.90 -17.93 -1.65
C PRO A 95 -8.66 -17.75 -2.98
N VAL A 96 -8.73 -16.52 -3.49
CA VAL A 96 -9.15 -16.26 -4.88
C VAL A 96 -8.02 -16.63 -5.81
N GLU A 97 -8.24 -17.70 -6.56
CA GLU A 97 -7.22 -18.31 -7.42
C GLU A 97 -5.91 -18.53 -6.64
N VAL A 98 -4.88 -19.08 -7.28
CA VAL A 98 -3.62 -19.41 -6.60
C VAL A 98 -2.84 -18.13 -6.17
N ILE A 99 -3.41 -16.93 -6.27
CA ILE A 99 -2.70 -15.64 -6.17
C ILE A 99 -2.37 -15.30 -4.72
N THR A 100 -3.37 -15.21 -3.84
CA THR A 100 -3.16 -14.90 -2.41
C THR A 100 -2.30 -15.97 -1.75
N GLU A 101 -2.55 -17.24 -2.07
CA GLU A 101 -1.74 -18.36 -1.60
C GLU A 101 -0.27 -18.25 -2.08
N LYS A 102 -0.03 -17.84 -3.34
CA LYS A 102 1.33 -17.58 -3.85
C LYS A 102 2.02 -16.47 -3.07
N ARG A 103 1.33 -15.37 -2.74
CA ARG A 103 1.91 -14.28 -1.94
C ARG A 103 2.40 -14.79 -0.59
N VAL A 104 1.58 -15.58 0.10
CA VAL A 104 1.95 -16.17 1.40
C VAL A 104 3.11 -17.16 1.25
N LYS A 105 3.12 -17.99 0.18
CA LYS A 105 4.22 -18.93 -0.09
C LYS A 105 5.56 -18.22 -0.34
N TYR A 106 5.57 -17.14 -1.10
CA TYR A 106 6.80 -16.35 -1.31
C TYR A 106 7.27 -15.68 -0.01
N PHE A 107 6.35 -15.12 0.76
CA PHE A 107 6.67 -14.52 2.05
C PHE A 107 7.28 -15.55 3.01
N ASN A 108 6.67 -16.73 3.13
CA ASN A 108 7.18 -17.84 3.93
C ASN A 108 8.61 -18.23 3.52
N ARG A 109 8.85 -18.38 2.22
CA ARG A 109 10.19 -18.70 1.71
C ARG A 109 11.22 -17.64 2.12
N SER A 110 10.88 -16.36 2.02
CA SER A 110 11.75 -15.26 2.44
C SER A 110 12.01 -15.30 3.95
N CYS A 111 10.99 -15.52 4.77
CA CYS A 111 11.13 -15.66 6.23
C CYS A 111 12.03 -16.83 6.62
N ILE A 112 11.91 -17.99 5.94
CA ILE A 112 12.79 -19.15 6.13
C ILE A 112 14.24 -18.79 5.82
N ILE A 113 14.51 -18.13 4.69
CA ILE A 113 15.87 -17.74 4.29
C ILE A 113 16.49 -16.76 5.30
N LEU A 114 15.68 -15.85 5.85
CA LEU A 114 16.12 -14.82 6.79
C LEU A 114 16.15 -15.31 8.26
N GLY A 115 15.63 -16.51 8.54
CA GLY A 115 15.59 -17.06 9.90
C GLY A 115 14.61 -16.33 10.82
N VAL A 116 13.54 -15.75 10.29
CA VAL A 116 12.54 -14.98 11.05
C VAL A 116 11.17 -15.64 11.01
N SER A 117 10.34 -15.37 12.02
CA SER A 117 8.93 -15.78 12.02
C SER A 117 8.13 -15.03 10.95
N MET A 118 7.10 -15.67 10.39
CA MET A 118 6.14 -14.99 9.51
C MET A 118 5.19 -14.05 10.27
N GLY A 119 5.04 -14.24 11.59
CA GLY A 119 4.03 -13.55 12.39
C GLY A 119 2.62 -14.13 12.18
N GLU A 120 1.62 -13.36 12.61
CA GLU A 120 0.19 -13.70 12.54
C GLU A 120 -0.50 -12.97 11.37
N ASN A 121 -1.78 -13.28 11.13
CA ASN A 121 -2.63 -12.60 10.13
C ASN A 121 -2.01 -12.59 8.71
N LEU A 122 -1.63 -13.77 8.23
CA LEU A 122 -0.86 -13.92 6.98
C LEU A 122 -1.68 -13.75 5.71
N ASP A 123 -2.99 -14.03 5.77
CA ASP A 123 -3.90 -13.93 4.64
C ASP A 123 -4.93 -12.82 4.80
N CYS A 124 -5.67 -12.54 3.72
CA CYS A 124 -6.75 -11.57 3.71
C CYS A 124 -8.11 -12.18 3.33
N TYR A 125 -8.29 -13.50 3.49
CA TYR A 125 -9.47 -14.21 2.99
C TYR A 125 -10.77 -13.66 3.56
N ASN A 126 -10.75 -13.29 4.84
CA ASN A 126 -11.90 -12.75 5.56
C ASN A 126 -11.77 -11.26 5.86
N GLN A 127 -10.83 -10.56 5.23
CA GLN A 127 -10.68 -9.12 5.39
C GLN A 127 -11.56 -8.39 4.38
N LYS A 128 -12.36 -7.43 4.82
CA LYS A 128 -13.05 -6.55 3.86
C LYS A 128 -12.01 -5.69 3.14
N PRO A 129 -12.04 -5.60 1.80
CA PRO A 129 -11.13 -4.75 1.04
C PRO A 129 -11.17 -3.30 1.53
N PHE A 130 -10.03 -2.61 1.48
CA PHE A 130 -10.02 -1.16 1.66
C PHE A 130 -10.82 -0.50 0.52
N ASP A 131 -11.95 0.11 0.88
CA ASP A 131 -12.82 0.81 -0.06
C ASP A 131 -12.42 2.29 -0.19
N PRO A 132 -11.96 2.75 -1.37
CA PRO A 132 -11.66 4.16 -1.60
C PRO A 132 -12.91 5.05 -1.62
N TYR A 133 -14.11 4.47 -1.70
CA TYR A 133 -15.40 5.17 -1.75
C TYR A 133 -16.22 5.03 -0.47
N SER A 134 -15.64 4.50 0.61
CA SER A 134 -16.40 4.34 1.85
C SER A 134 -16.96 5.70 2.29
N LEU A 135 -18.22 5.71 2.76
CA LEU A 135 -18.87 6.95 3.21
C LEU A 135 -18.02 7.68 4.27
N ALA A 136 -17.34 6.93 5.14
CA ALA A 136 -16.37 7.46 6.09
C ALA A 136 -15.19 8.18 5.39
N HIS A 137 -14.62 7.60 4.33
CA HIS A 137 -13.56 8.24 3.55
C HIS A 137 -14.04 9.52 2.85
N LEU A 138 -15.21 9.48 2.21
CA LEU A 138 -15.81 10.65 1.55
C LEU A 138 -16.11 11.79 2.54
N MET A 139 -16.56 11.45 3.76
CA MET A 139 -16.79 12.40 4.84
C MET A 139 -15.48 13.04 5.32
N MET A 140 -14.40 12.26 5.44
CA MET A 140 -13.07 12.74 5.84
C MET A 140 -12.42 13.64 4.76
N LYS A 141 -12.56 13.31 3.46
CA LYS A 141 -12.13 14.19 2.35
C LYS A 141 -12.87 15.53 2.39
N LYS A 142 -14.20 15.53 2.55
CA LYS A 142 -14.99 16.76 2.70
C LYS A 142 -14.56 17.60 3.92
N LYS A 143 -14.13 16.97 5.01
CA LYS A 143 -13.64 17.67 6.20
C LYS A 143 -12.26 18.32 5.96
N LYS A 144 -11.36 17.64 5.24
CA LYS A 144 -10.06 18.20 4.82
C LYS A 144 -10.20 19.34 3.79
N GLU A 145 -11.17 19.27 2.88
CA GLU A 145 -11.46 20.36 1.93
C GLU A 145 -12.09 21.59 2.61
N LYS A 146 -12.84 21.39 3.70
CA LYS A 146 -13.40 22.47 4.52
C LYS A 146 -12.38 23.16 5.43
N PHE A 147 -11.18 22.60 5.63
CA PHE A 147 -10.08 23.30 6.28
C PHE A 147 -9.26 24.04 5.20
N PRO A 148 -9.08 25.38 5.29
CA PRO A 148 -8.30 26.10 4.30
C PRO A 148 -6.85 25.58 4.23
N ARG A 149 -6.32 25.48 3.01
CA ARG A 149 -4.97 25.02 2.62
C ARG A 149 -3.82 25.93 3.12
N ASN A 150 -3.92 26.51 4.31
CA ASN A 150 -2.87 27.35 4.90
C ASN A 150 -2.15 26.66 6.07
N GLY A 151 -2.00 25.34 6.00
CA GLY A 151 -1.08 24.57 6.84
C GLY A 151 0.24 24.38 6.11
N LEU A 152 1.07 25.42 6.02
CA LEU A 152 2.47 25.32 5.62
C LEU A 152 3.19 24.35 6.57
N LEU A 153 3.44 23.11 6.15
CA LEU A 153 4.58 22.35 6.62
C LEU A 153 5.80 22.78 5.78
N ARG A 154 6.39 23.92 6.16
CA ARG A 154 7.79 24.19 5.82
C ARG A 154 8.63 23.26 6.69
N MET A 155 9.28 22.28 6.09
CA MET A 155 10.50 21.73 6.70
C MET A 155 11.60 22.78 6.55
N PRO A 156 12.39 23.06 7.60
CA PRO A 156 13.47 24.04 7.52
C PRO A 156 14.56 23.51 6.59
N VAL A 157 14.65 24.08 5.39
CA VAL A 157 15.84 24.00 4.55
C VAL A 157 16.80 25.07 5.07
N ASN A 158 17.75 24.62 5.88
CA ASN A 158 19.03 25.25 6.27
C ASN A 158 19.30 25.08 7.78
N GLN A 159 20.12 24.09 8.12
CA GLN A 159 21.10 24.22 9.20
C GLN A 159 22.45 23.79 8.61
N ALA A 160 23.22 24.80 8.21
CA ALA A 160 24.67 24.77 8.25
C ALA A 160 25.12 24.87 9.72
#